data_AF-A0A7S1T3P4-F1
#
_entry.id   AF-A0A7S1T3P4-F1
#
_cell.length_a   1.000
_cell.length_b   1.000
_cell.length_c   1.000
_cell.angle_alpha   90.00
_cell.angle_beta   90.00
_cell.angle_gamma   90.00
#
_symmetry.space_group_name_H-M   'P 1'
#
loop_
_entity.id
_entity.type
_entity.pdbx_description
1 polymer ?
#
loop_
_entity_poly.entity_id
_entity_poly.type
_entity_poly.pdbx_seq_one_letter_code
_entity_poly.pdbx_strand_id
1 'polypeptide(L)'
;HAWVTYALVGLLLALLTYRQGLPMTIKSAFYPLIGERIYGWMGDLVDVLSVITTLFGICTSLGLGVLQLNTGLRLFSPVITEDTTSQIIIIWVITVISTVSCVSGIHLGIRRLSEMTWAVSAFLLCCLFFAGPSFYFLSLYV
;
A
#
# COMPACT_ATOMS: atom_id res chain seq x y z
N HIS A 1 -12.65 3.53 12.38
CA HIS A 1 -11.68 2.49 11.98
C HIS A 1 -11.45 2.58 10.47
N ALA A 2 -10.21 2.77 10.01
CA ALA A 2 -9.87 2.79 8.57
C ALA A 2 -10.25 1.49 7.85
N TRP A 3 -10.33 0.36 8.55
CA TRP A 3 -10.73 -0.93 8.00
C TRP A 3 -12.18 -0.98 7.49
N VAL A 4 -13.08 -0.16 8.05
CA VAL A 4 -14.50 -0.17 7.66
C VAL A 4 -14.67 0.31 6.21
N THR A 5 -13.92 1.33 5.80
CA THR A 5 -13.99 1.84 4.43
C THR A 5 -13.44 0.83 3.42
N TYR A 6 -12.33 0.15 3.76
CA TYR A 6 -11.79 -0.92 2.92
C TYR A 6 -12.75 -2.11 2.78
N ALA A 7 -13.34 -2.56 3.89
CA ALA A 7 -14.29 -3.66 3.88
C ALA A 7 -15.55 -3.31 3.07
N LEU A 8 -16.08 -2.10 3.21
CA LEU A 8 -17.27 -1.65 2.50
C LEU A 8 -17.01 -1.58 0.98
N VAL A 9 -15.92 -0.94 0.55
CA VAL A 9 -15.58 -0.82 -0.88
C VAL A 9 -15.27 -2.20 -1.49
N GLY A 10 -14.51 -3.04 -0.77
CA GLY A 10 -14.17 -4.39 -1.22
C GLY A 10 -15.40 -5.29 -1.37
N LEU A 11 -16.32 -5.26 -0.40
CA LEU A 11 -17.57 -6.01 -0.44
C LEU A 11 -18.44 -5.58 -1.63
N LEU A 12 -18.56 -4.27 -1.84
CA LEU A 12 -19.41 -3.71 -2.89
C LEU A 12 -18.89 -4.08 -4.29
N LEU A 13 -17.57 -3.94 -4.51
CA LEU A 13 -16.93 -4.37 -5.75
C LEU A 13 -17.03 -5.89 -5.95
N ALA A 14 -16.84 -6.69 -4.90
CA ALA A 14 -16.98 -8.15 -4.99
C ALA A 14 -18.41 -8.56 -5.35
N LEU A 15 -19.44 -7.97 -4.73
CA LEU A 15 -20.84 -8.27 -5.04
C LEU A 15 -21.20 -7.93 -6.49
N LEU A 16 -20.80 -6.75 -6.97
CA LEU A 16 -21.12 -6.32 -8.33
C LEU A 16 -20.32 -7.10 -9.39
N THR A 17 -19.05 -7.41 -9.11
CA THR A 17 -18.21 -8.17 -10.05
C THR A 17 -18.64 -9.64 -10.10
N TYR A 18 -18.81 -10.29 -8.94
CA TYR A 18 -19.09 -11.73 -8.87
C TYR A 18 -20.57 -12.10 -9.00
N ARG A 19 -21.53 -11.27 -8.55
CA ARG A 19 -22.97 -11.55 -8.77
C ARG A 19 -23.54 -10.92 -10.03
N GLN A 20 -23.11 -9.71 -10.40
CA GLN A 20 -23.69 -8.96 -11.52
C GLN A 20 -22.83 -8.96 -12.79
N GLY A 21 -21.62 -9.53 -12.75
CA GLY A 21 -20.73 -9.63 -13.92
C GLY A 21 -20.20 -8.29 -14.41
N LEU A 22 -20.27 -7.24 -13.58
CA LEU A 22 -19.78 -5.90 -13.92
C LEU A 22 -18.24 -5.85 -13.87
N PRO A 23 -17.59 -4.97 -14.66
CA PRO A 23 -16.14 -4.84 -14.66
C PRO A 23 -15.60 -4.45 -13.27
N MET A 24 -14.45 -5.00 -12.88
CA MET A 24 -13.76 -4.71 -11.62
C MET A 24 -13.11 -3.31 -11.66
N THR A 25 -13.93 -2.27 -11.57
CA THR A 25 -13.54 -0.86 -11.65
C THR A 25 -14.27 -0.06 -10.60
N ILE A 26 -13.68 1.01 -10.07
CA ILE A 26 -14.30 1.77 -8.97
C ILE A 26 -15.59 2.45 -9.44
N LYS A 27 -15.68 2.80 -10.72
CA LYS A 27 -16.92 3.30 -11.32
C LYS A 27 -18.09 2.29 -11.26
N SER A 28 -17.83 0.98 -11.30
CA SER A 28 -18.90 -0.02 -11.18
C SER A 28 -19.51 -0.04 -9.78
N ALA A 29 -18.78 0.37 -8.74
CA ALA A 29 -19.31 0.53 -7.38
C ALA A 29 -20.52 1.47 -7.30
N PHE A 30 -20.64 2.41 -8.25
CA PHE A 30 -21.73 3.38 -8.31
C PHE A 30 -22.92 2.92 -9.17
N TYR A 31 -22.89 1.69 -9.69
CA TYR A 31 -23.98 1.11 -10.50
C TYR A 31 -25.34 1.10 -9.82
N PRO A 32 -25.47 0.70 -8.54
CA PRO A 32 -26.77 0.75 -7.88
C PRO A 32 -27.34 2.17 -7.70
N LEU A 33 -26.53 3.22 -7.82
CA LEU A 33 -26.95 4.62 -7.64
C LEU A 33 -27.19 5.34 -8.98
N ILE A 34 -26.30 5.15 -9.95
CA ILE A 34 -26.26 5.94 -11.19
C ILE A 34 -26.69 5.09 -12.42
N GLY A 35 -26.89 3.78 -12.24
CA GLY A 35 -27.33 2.86 -13.29
C GLY A 35 -26.34 2.79 -14.46
N GLU A 36 -26.86 2.79 -15.69
CA GLU A 36 -26.05 2.67 -16.91
C GLU A 36 -25.16 3.90 -17.20
N ARG A 37 -25.35 5.03 -16.49
CA ARG A 37 -24.53 6.24 -16.68
C ARG A 37 -23.07 6.08 -16.24
N ILE A 38 -22.68 4.93 -15.68
CA ILE A 38 -21.28 4.58 -15.42
C ILE A 38 -20.46 4.51 -16.70
N TYR A 39 -21.06 4.15 -17.83
CA TYR A 39 -20.36 4.13 -19.12
C TYR A 39 -20.26 5.52 -19.76
N GLY A 40 -20.78 6.55 -19.10
CA GLY A 40 -20.67 7.94 -19.53
C GLY A 40 -19.75 8.78 -18.62
N TRP A 41 -19.77 10.09 -18.85
CA TRP A 41 -18.89 11.06 -18.18
C TRP A 41 -18.89 11.00 -16.64
N MET A 42 -20.02 10.62 -16.02
CA MET A 42 -20.13 10.53 -14.56
C MET A 42 -19.28 9.37 -14.01
N GLY A 43 -19.23 8.23 -14.71
CA GLY A 43 -18.41 7.09 -14.30
C GLY A 43 -16.92 7.35 -14.51
N ASP A 44 -16.55 8.00 -15.61
CA ASP A 44 -15.14 8.36 -15.87
C ASP A 44 -14.62 9.38 -14.86
N LEU A 45 -15.44 10.34 -14.44
CA LEU A 45 -15.07 11.30 -13.39
C LEU A 45 -14.77 10.59 -12.06
N VAL A 46 -15.60 9.62 -11.67
CA VAL A 46 -15.37 8.80 -10.46
C VAL A 46 -14.07 8.00 -10.58
N ASP A 47 -13.82 7.39 -11.74
CA ASP A 47 -12.61 6.60 -11.97
C ASP A 47 -11.35 7.46 -11.87
N VAL A 48 -11.35 8.65 -12.48
CA VAL A 48 -10.24 9.62 -12.40
C VAL A 48 -10.00 10.07 -10.96
N LEU A 49 -11.05 10.44 -10.22
CA LEU A 49 -10.91 10.82 -8.80
C LEU A 49 -10.34 9.67 -7.97
N SER A 50 -10.72 8.44 -8.29
CA SER A 50 -10.26 7.25 -7.58
C SER A 50 -8.78 6.96 -7.84
N VAL A 51 -8.34 7.10 -9.10
CA VAL A 51 -6.93 6.99 -9.47
C VAL A 51 -6.10 8.07 -8.77
N ILE A 52 -6.54 9.32 -8.81
CA ILE A 52 -5.84 10.45 -8.15
C ILE A 52 -5.71 10.21 -6.64
N THR A 53 -6.81 9.80 -5.99
CA THR A 53 -6.81 9.50 -4.55
C THR A 53 -5.83 8.39 -4.20
N THR A 54 -5.82 7.32 -5.01
CA THR A 54 -4.90 6.18 -4.83
C THR A 54 -3.45 6.61 -5.01
N LEU A 55 -3.16 7.43 -6.03
CA LEU A 55 -1.83 7.98 -6.26
C LEU A 55 -1.33 8.82 -5.09
N PHE A 56 -2.14 9.76 -4.58
CA PHE A 56 -1.76 10.55 -3.41
C PHE A 56 -1.49 9.69 -2.17
N GLY A 57 -2.29 8.64 -1.95
CA GLY A 57 -2.07 7.69 -0.87
C GLY A 57 -0.72 6.96 -0.99
N ILE A 58 -0.41 6.45 -2.18
CA ILE A 58 0.84 5.76 -2.47
C ILE A 58 2.04 6.72 -2.31
N CYS A 59 1.97 7.92 -2.90
CA CYS A 59 3.04 8.92 -2.82
C CYS A 59 3.36 9.32 -1.38
N THR A 60 2.33 9.51 -0.55
CA THR A 60 2.51 9.90 0.86
C THR A 60 3.18 8.77 1.65
N SER A 61 2.67 7.53 1.51
CA SER A 61 3.25 6.37 2.20
C SER A 61 4.69 6.12 1.76
N LEU A 62 5.00 6.28 0.48
CA LEU A 62 6.35 6.10 -0.06
C LEU A 62 7.30 7.18 0.43
N GLY A 63 6.86 8.44 0.48
CA GLY A 63 7.65 9.56 1.01
C GLY A 63 8.03 9.34 2.48
N LEU A 64 7.06 8.97 3.32
CA LEU A 64 7.33 8.64 4.73
C LEU A 64 8.28 7.45 4.88
N GLY A 65 8.11 6.41 4.05
CA GLY A 65 8.99 5.24 4.05
C GLY A 65 10.44 5.60 3.69
N VAL A 66 10.64 6.47 2.71
CA VAL A 66 11.98 6.93 2.31
C VAL A 66 12.64 7.75 3.41
N LEU A 67 11.89 8.61 4.10
CA LEU A 67 12.40 9.34 5.26
C LEU A 67 12.89 8.39 6.35
N GLN A 68 12.10 7.36 6.69
CA GLN A 68 12.50 6.33 7.65
C GLN A 68 13.74 5.55 7.16
N LEU A 69 13.78 5.15 5.89
CA LEU A 69 14.93 4.43 5.33
C LEU A 69 16.20 5.29 5.34
N ASN A 70 16.12 6.58 5.02
CA ASN A 70 17.26 7.48 5.04
C ASN A 70 17.84 7.62 6.46
N THR A 71 16.98 7.84 7.46
CA THR A 71 17.42 7.88 8.87
C THR A 71 18.04 6.55 9.32
N GLY A 72 17.49 5.41 8.87
CA GLY A 72 18.05 4.09 9.12
C GLY A 72 19.43 3.90 8.50
N LEU A 73 19.61 4.29 7.23
CA LEU A 73 20.89 4.17 6.53
C LEU A 73 21.98 5.05 7.14
N ARG A 74 21.64 6.26 7.60
CA ARG A 74 22.57 7.14 8.31
C ARG A 74 23.10 6.53 9.61
N LEU A 75 22.29 5.74 10.33
CA LEU A 75 22.74 5.02 11.52
C LEU A 75 23.80 3.95 11.19
N PHE A 76 23.74 3.33 10.01
CA PHE A 76 24.71 2.31 9.58
C PHE A 76 25.95 2.88 8.88
N SER A 77 25.85 4.06 8.27
CA SER A 77 26.97 4.68 7.57
C SER A 77 26.95 6.20 7.74
N PRO A 78 27.86 6.78 8.54
CA PRO A 78 27.91 8.23 8.78
C PRO A 78 28.35 9.06 7.55
N VAL A 79 28.65 8.40 6.42
CA VAL A 79 29.00 9.02 5.14
C VAL A 79 27.75 9.47 4.36
N ILE A 80 26.56 8.94 4.68
CA ILE A 80 25.32 9.28 3.99
C ILE A 80 24.71 10.53 4.65
N THR A 81 24.71 11.65 3.93
CA THR A 81 24.05 12.89 4.35
C THR A 81 22.53 12.80 4.15
N GLU A 82 21.77 13.42 5.05
CA GLU A 82 20.29 13.56 4.95
C GLU A 82 19.91 14.64 3.91
N ASP A 83 20.49 14.56 2.71
CA ASP A 83 20.21 15.48 1.63
C ASP A 83 19.01 15.01 0.79
N THR A 84 18.31 15.94 0.15
CA THR A 84 17.21 15.64 -0.77
C THR A 84 17.65 14.70 -1.89
N THR A 85 18.92 14.77 -2.30
CA THR A 85 19.53 13.90 -3.31
C THR A 85 19.54 12.43 -2.87
N SER A 86 19.85 12.13 -1.60
CA SER A 86 19.86 10.74 -1.11
C SER A 86 18.44 10.15 -1.08
N GLN A 87 17.44 10.95 -0.69
CA GLN A 87 16.03 10.56 -0.73
C GLN A 87 15.56 10.26 -2.16
N ILE A 88 15.91 11.11 -3.12
CA ILE A 88 15.58 10.90 -4.55
C ILE A 88 16.20 9.61 -5.07
N ILE A 89 17.47 9.33 -4.74
CA ILE A 89 18.15 8.09 -5.15
C ILE A 89 17.43 6.86 -4.56
N ILE A 90 17.08 6.89 -3.27
CA ILE A 90 16.35 5.80 -2.61
C ILE A 90 15.00 5.56 -3.30
N ILE A 91 14.24 6.62 -3.60
CA ILE A 91 12.98 6.53 -4.35
C ILE A 91 13.21 5.84 -5.70
N TRP A 92 14.21 6.29 -6.47
CA TRP A 92 14.53 5.69 -7.77
C TRP A 92 14.84 4.20 -7.66
N VAL A 93 15.68 3.81 -6.69
CA VAL A 93 16.04 2.41 -6.46
C VAL A 93 14.80 1.57 -6.12
N ILE A 94 13.97 2.02 -5.18
CA ILE A 94 12.73 1.31 -4.80
C ILE A 94 11.79 1.18 -5.99
N THR A 95 11.65 2.26 -6.78
CA THR A 95 10.75 2.29 -7.95
C THR A 95 11.23 1.32 -9.03
N VAL A 96 12.53 1.26 -9.31
CA VAL A 96 13.13 0.29 -10.25
C VAL A 96 12.90 -1.15 -9.77
N ILE A 97 13.20 -1.44 -8.50
CA ILE A 97 12.98 -2.78 -7.92
C ILE A 97 11.50 -3.18 -8.00
N SER A 98 10.59 -2.25 -7.66
CA SER A 98 9.14 -2.46 -7.75
C SER A 98 8.68 -2.71 -9.18
N THR A 99 9.22 -1.96 -10.15
CA THR A 99 8.88 -2.09 -11.56
C THR A 99 9.35 -3.43 -12.12
N VAL A 100 10.59 -3.84 -11.82
CA VAL A 100 11.14 -5.16 -12.19
C VAL A 100 10.28 -6.28 -11.59
N SER A 101 9.87 -6.13 -10.33
CA SER A 101 8.97 -7.09 -9.69
C SER A 101 7.63 -7.20 -10.41
N CYS A 102 6.99 -6.08 -10.76
CA CYS A 102 5.75 -6.06 -11.51
C CYS A 102 5.89 -6.76 -12.87
N VAL A 103 6.97 -6.48 -13.60
CA VAL A 103 7.20 -7.04 -14.95
C VAL A 103 7.58 -8.53 -14.91
N SER A 104 8.30 -8.98 -13.87
CA SER A 104 8.70 -10.39 -13.71
C SER A 104 7.52 -11.35 -13.47
N GLY A 105 6.33 -10.82 -13.21
CA GLY A 105 5.08 -11.55 -13.13
C GLY A 105 4.33 -11.23 -11.85
N ILE A 106 3.14 -10.65 -11.99
CA ILE A 106 2.23 -10.24 -10.89
C ILE A 106 1.99 -11.39 -9.90
N HIS A 107 1.87 -12.63 -10.39
CA HIS A 107 1.59 -13.79 -9.53
C HIS A 107 2.78 -14.30 -8.72
N LEU A 108 4.02 -14.13 -9.21
CA LEU A 108 5.22 -14.65 -8.55
C LEU A 108 6.02 -13.56 -7.82
N GLY A 109 6.24 -12.41 -8.47
CA GLY A 109 7.02 -11.30 -7.94
C GLY A 109 6.37 -10.66 -6.72
N ILE A 110 5.13 -10.18 -6.88
CA ILE A 110 4.38 -9.52 -5.80
C ILE A 110 4.16 -10.48 -4.62
N ARG A 111 3.84 -11.75 -4.91
CA ARG A 111 3.63 -12.76 -3.87
C ARG A 111 4.90 -12.99 -3.04
N ARG A 112 6.06 -13.16 -3.69
CA ARG A 112 7.33 -13.37 -2.97
C ARG A 112 7.73 -12.16 -2.12
N LEU A 113 7.58 -10.95 -2.65
CA LEU A 113 7.86 -9.72 -1.88
C LEU A 113 6.93 -9.58 -0.66
N SER A 114 5.66 -9.92 -0.82
CA SER A 114 4.69 -9.90 0.29
C SER A 114 5.04 -10.94 1.35
N GLU A 115 5.34 -12.18 0.95
CA GLU A 115 5.76 -13.25 1.86
C GLU A 115 7.05 -12.88 2.62
N MET A 116 8.03 -12.26 1.94
CA MET A 116 9.25 -11.74 2.58
C MET A 116 8.96 -10.61 3.56
N THR A 117 8.12 -9.64 3.17
CA THR A 117 7.75 -8.51 4.04
C THR A 117 7.09 -9.00 5.32
N TRP A 118 6.17 -9.96 5.19
CA TRP A 118 5.51 -10.57 6.33
C TRP A 118 6.49 -11.33 7.22
N ALA A 119 7.39 -12.13 6.65
CA ALA A 119 8.40 -12.88 7.40
C ALA A 119 9.37 -11.96 8.17
N VAL A 120 9.87 -10.89 7.53
CA VAL A 120 10.74 -9.90 8.17
C VAL A 120 9.99 -9.17 9.28
N SER A 121 8.73 -8.77 9.04
CA SER A 121 7.91 -8.09 10.04
C SER A 121 7.63 -8.98 11.25
N ALA A 122 7.28 -10.24 11.03
CA ALA A 122 7.05 -11.22 12.08
C ALA A 122 8.32 -11.47 12.90
N PHE A 123 9.48 -11.58 12.23
CA PHE A 123 10.76 -11.73 12.90
C PHE A 123 11.11 -10.52 13.77
N LEU A 124 10.95 -9.29 13.25
CA LEU A 124 11.19 -8.06 14.00
C LEU A 124 10.25 -7.93 15.20
N LEU A 125 8.96 -8.24 15.03
CA LEU A 125 7.99 -8.24 16.11
C LEU A 125 8.35 -9.23 17.22
N CYS A 126 8.72 -10.47 16.87
CA CYS A 126 9.18 -11.45 17.84
C CYS A 126 10.45 -10.98 18.57
N CYS A 127 11.44 -10.48 17.82
CA CYS A 127 12.69 -9.97 18.39
C CYS A 127 12.42 -8.84 19.40
N LEU A 128 11.59 -7.85 19.02
CA LEU A 128 11.22 -6.74 19.89
C LEU A 128 10.44 -7.20 21.13
N PHE A 129 9.52 -8.15 20.97
CA PHE A 129 8.72 -8.67 22.07
C PHE A 129 9.57 -9.41 23.11
N PHE A 130 10.55 -10.21 22.69
CA PHE A 130 11.42 -10.96 23.60
C PHE A 130 12.59 -10.13 24.16
N ALA A 131 13.15 -9.20 23.37
CA ALA A 131 14.25 -8.34 23.81
C ALA A 131 13.77 -7.14 24.64
N GLY A 132 12.52 -6.72 24.47
CA GLY A 132 11.89 -5.62 25.20
C GLY A 132 11.11 -6.07 26.44
N PRO A 133 10.50 -5.12 27.18
CA PRO A 133 9.68 -5.42 28.34
C PRO A 133 8.32 -5.99 27.91
N SER A 134 8.26 -7.32 27.71
CA SER A 134 7.06 -8.05 27.25
C SER A 134 5.81 -7.78 28.09
N PHE A 135 5.96 -7.71 29.42
CA PHE A 135 4.86 -7.36 30.32
C PHE A 135 4.32 -5.95 30.09
N TYR A 136 5.17 -4.98 29.78
CA TYR A 136 4.74 -3.61 29.45
C TYR A 136 3.94 -3.57 28.15
N PHE A 137 4.37 -4.31 27.13
CA PHE A 137 3.61 -4.41 25.87
C PHE A 137 2.23 -5.06 26.06
N LEU A 138 2.14 -6.10 26.90
CA LEU A 138 0.87 -6.75 27.25
C LEU A 138 -0.04 -5.83 28.06
N SER A 139 0.51 -5.06 29.01
CA SER A 139 -0.24 -4.10 29.82
C SER A 139 -0.72 -2.87 29.03
N LEU A 140 -0.07 -2.51 27.92
CA LEU A 140 -0.54 -1.45 27.03
C LEU A 140 -1.73 -1.88 26.16
N TYR A 141 -1.91 -3.18 25.97
CA TYR A 141 -2.98 -3.72 25.13
C TYR A 141 -4.31 -3.87 25.88
N VAL A 142 -4.24 -4.06 27.21
CA VAL A 142 -5.38 -4.17 28.14
C VAL A 142 -5.77 -2.78 28.65
#